data_AF-A0A518CDI1-F1
#
_entry.id   AF-A0A518CDI1-F1
#
_cell.length_a   1.000
_cell.length_b   1.000
_cell.length_c   1.000
_cell.angle_alpha   90.00
_cell.angle_beta   90.00
_cell.angle_gamma   90.00
#
_symmetry.space_group_name_H-M   'P 1'
#
loop_
_entity.id
_entity.type
_entity.pdbx_description
1 polymer ?
#
loop_
_entity_poly.entity_id
_entity_poly.type
_entity_poly.pdbx_seq_one_letter_code
_entity_poly.pdbx_strand_id
1 'polypeptide(L)'
;MSQSKKAGFTLIEVLIVVVILAVLAATVIPQFTDSTTDAKKSSVLFNLHTLRSQIQLYRAHHDGDVPGSDLNELTIATKADGTAGGPFGPYLSKIPVNNFTNSSTIKVVTADPVSADFNDTDGWLYNATTGEIWINYEDLGKE
;
A
#
# COMPACT_ATOMS: atom_id res chain seq x y z
N MET A 1 58.88 -40.46 -22.87
CA MET A 1 57.42 -40.27 -22.71
C MET A 1 57.21 -39.50 -21.42
N SER A 2 56.88 -38.20 -21.49
CA SER A 2 56.66 -37.38 -20.29
C SER A 2 55.28 -37.71 -19.71
N GLN A 3 55.26 -38.23 -18.49
CA GLN A 3 54.03 -38.66 -17.82
C GLN A 3 53.43 -37.44 -17.11
N SER A 4 52.33 -36.91 -17.64
CA SER A 4 51.57 -35.82 -17.01
C SER A 4 50.98 -36.34 -15.69
N LYS A 5 51.49 -35.88 -14.55
CA LYS A 5 50.89 -36.14 -13.24
C LYS A 5 49.51 -35.48 -13.20
N LYS A 6 48.44 -36.29 -13.13
CA LYS A 6 47.10 -35.79 -12.80
C LYS A 6 47.11 -35.33 -11.33
N ALA A 7 46.97 -34.04 -11.09
CA ALA A 7 46.70 -33.51 -9.76
C ALA A 7 45.26 -33.86 -9.38
N GLY A 8 45.08 -34.68 -8.35
CA GLY A 8 43.78 -34.99 -7.76
C GLY A 8 43.45 -33.99 -6.65
N PHE A 9 42.18 -33.62 -6.54
CA PHE A 9 41.69 -32.79 -5.44
C PHE A 9 41.89 -33.49 -4.10
N THR A 10 42.29 -32.73 -3.09
CA THR A 10 42.42 -33.23 -1.72
C THR A 10 41.05 -33.20 -1.01
N LEU A 11 40.82 -34.15 -0.10
CA LEU A 11 39.59 -34.15 0.72
C LEU A 11 39.47 -32.87 1.57
N ILE A 12 40.61 -32.32 2.00
CA ILE A 12 40.66 -31.09 2.79
C ILE A 12 40.21 -29.87 1.97
N GLU A 13 40.53 -29.79 0.68
CA GLU A 13 40.05 -28.71 -0.20
C GLU A 13 38.53 -28.75 -0.32
N VAL A 14 37.95 -29.93 -0.56
CA VAL A 14 36.50 -30.06 -0.69
C VAL A 14 35.82 -29.69 0.62
N LEU A 15 36.38 -30.09 1.77
CA LEU A 15 35.87 -29.76 3.11
C LEU A 15 35.83 -28.24 3.34
N ILE A 16 36.91 -27.52 3.04
CA ILE A 16 36.97 -26.07 3.22
C ILE A 16 35.95 -25.36 2.34
N VAL A 17 35.77 -25.81 1.10
CA VAL A 17 34.79 -25.24 0.18
C VAL A 17 33.37 -25.38 0.71
N VAL A 18 32.95 -26.56 1.18
CA VAL A 18 31.58 -26.73 1.73
C VAL A 18 31.36 -25.94 3.02
N VAL A 19 32.39 -25.77 3.86
CA VAL A 19 32.30 -24.93 5.06
C VAL A 19 32.09 -23.46 4.69
N ILE A 20 32.85 -22.94 3.72
CA ILE A 20 32.68 -21.55 3.25
C ILE A 20 31.29 -21.36 2.63
N LEU A 21 30.84 -22.30 1.79
CA LEU A 21 29.50 -22.25 1.19
C LEU A 21 28.38 -22.28 2.25
N ALA A 22 28.54 -23.05 3.33
CA ALA A 22 27.58 -23.09 4.43
C ALA A 22 27.47 -21.75 5.18
N VAL A 23 28.60 -21.07 5.44
CA VAL A 23 28.62 -19.75 6.09
C VAL A 23 28.05 -18.66 5.18
N LEU A 24 28.40 -18.68 3.89
CA LEU A 24 27.86 -17.73 2.92
C LEU A 24 26.34 -17.90 2.75
N ALA A 25 25.85 -19.15 2.68
CA ALA A 25 24.42 -19.42 2.59
C ALA A 25 23.65 -18.92 3.82
N ALA A 26 24.22 -19.04 5.03
CA ALA A 26 23.58 -18.57 6.26
C ALA A 26 23.49 -17.04 6.37
N THR A 27 24.42 -16.30 5.76
CA THR A 27 24.55 -14.84 5.93
C THR A 27 23.86 -14.00 4.86
N VAL A 28 23.57 -14.57 3.68
CA VAL A 28 22.97 -13.83 2.54
C VAL A 28 21.45 -13.67 2.66
N ILE A 29 20.77 -14.50 3.46
CA ILE A 29 19.30 -14.56 3.50
C ILE A 29 18.58 -13.39 4.22
N PRO A 30 19.08 -12.79 5.32
CA PRO A 30 18.18 -12.08 6.24
C PRO A 30 17.79 -10.64 5.86
N GLN A 31 18.30 -10.04 4.77
CA GLN A 31 18.23 -8.58 4.60
C GLN A 31 17.10 -8.04 3.68
N PHE A 32 16.25 -8.90 3.11
CA PHE A 32 15.27 -8.48 2.08
C PHE A 32 13.83 -8.27 2.56
N THR A 33 13.48 -8.66 3.79
CA THR A 33 12.09 -8.64 4.25
C THR A 33 11.62 -7.25 4.70
N ASP A 34 12.48 -6.44 5.31
CA ASP A 34 12.06 -5.21 6.00
C ASP A 34 11.82 -4.04 5.02
N SER A 35 12.70 -3.87 4.03
CA SER A 35 12.60 -2.81 3.01
C SER A 35 11.29 -2.86 2.21
N THR A 36 10.69 -4.05 2.07
CA THR A 36 9.43 -4.21 1.32
C THR A 36 8.24 -3.66 2.10
N THR A 37 8.23 -3.81 3.43
CA THR A 37 7.15 -3.32 4.29
C THR A 37 7.18 -1.80 4.40
N ASP A 38 8.36 -1.20 4.55
CA ASP A 38 8.51 0.26 4.59
C ASP A 38 8.10 0.93 3.27
N ALA A 39 8.41 0.30 2.15
CA ALA A 39 7.96 0.75 0.84
C ALA A 39 6.43 0.71 0.72
N LYS A 40 5.79 -0.35 1.22
CA LYS A 40 4.31 -0.45 1.27
C LYS A 40 3.70 0.62 2.17
N LYS A 41 4.26 0.85 3.36
CA LYS A 41 3.82 1.91 4.29
C LYS A 41 3.91 3.29 3.63
N SER A 42 5.03 3.59 2.99
CA SER A 42 5.23 4.88 2.31
C SER A 42 4.25 5.06 1.14
N SER A 43 4.01 4.00 0.35
CA SER A 43 3.04 4.02 -0.75
C SER A 43 1.61 4.27 -0.27
N VAL A 44 1.17 3.57 0.78
CA VAL A 44 -0.21 3.72 1.28
C VAL A 44 -0.44 5.08 1.94
N LEU A 45 0.55 5.62 2.66
CA LEU A 45 0.47 6.97 3.23
C LEU A 45 0.42 8.05 2.14
N PHE A 46 1.20 7.89 1.08
CA PHE A 46 1.13 8.78 -0.09
C PHE A 46 -0.26 8.74 -0.76
N ASN A 47 -0.82 7.54 -0.93
CA ASN A 47 -2.17 7.38 -1.47
C ASN A 47 -3.23 8.00 -0.55
N LEU A 48 -3.09 7.83 0.78
CA LEU A 48 -3.97 8.47 1.77
C LEU A 48 -3.94 9.99 1.66
N HIS A 49 -2.74 10.58 1.57
CA HIS A 49 -2.57 12.01 1.42
C HIS A 49 -3.20 12.52 0.12
N THR A 50 -3.00 11.78 -0.98
CA THR A 50 -3.63 12.08 -2.27
C THR A 50 -5.15 12.06 -2.15
N LEU A 51 -5.74 11.03 -1.53
CA LEU A 51 -7.19 10.93 -1.29
C LEU A 51 -7.71 12.11 -0.47
N ARG A 52 -7.06 12.43 0.66
CA ARG A 52 -7.42 13.58 1.51
C ARG A 52 -7.39 14.89 0.72
N SER A 53 -6.35 15.11 -0.10
CA SER A 53 -6.24 16.30 -0.93
C SER A 53 -7.34 16.38 -1.99
N GLN A 54 -7.71 15.27 -2.62
CA GLN A 54 -8.77 15.26 -3.63
C GLN A 54 -10.16 15.43 -3.00
N ILE A 55 -10.40 14.87 -1.81
CA ILE A 55 -11.63 15.11 -1.05
C ILE A 55 -11.75 16.59 -0.68
N GLN A 56 -10.67 17.23 -0.25
CA GLN A 56 -10.68 18.67 0.03
C GLN A 56 -10.97 19.51 -1.21
N LEU A 57 -10.38 19.15 -2.36
CA LEU A 57 -10.63 19.83 -3.62
C LEU A 57 -12.08 19.64 -4.09
N TYR A 58 -12.62 18.43 -3.96
CA TYR A 58 -14.04 18.15 -4.20
C TYR A 58 -14.92 19.05 -3.33
N ARG A 59 -14.63 19.09 -2.03
CA ARG A 59 -15.38 19.88 -1.05
C ARG A 59 -15.40 21.38 -1.40
N ALA A 60 -14.30 21.91 -1.92
CA ALA A 60 -14.21 23.30 -2.36
C ALA A 60 -15.10 23.61 -3.58
N HIS A 61 -15.37 22.64 -4.46
CA HIS A 61 -16.23 22.82 -5.63
C HIS A 61 -17.72 22.55 -5.37
N HIS A 62 -18.06 21.92 -4.26
CA HIS A 62 -19.41 21.46 -3.93
C HIS A 62 -19.95 22.12 -2.66
N ASP A 63 -19.72 23.43 -2.50
CA ASP A 63 -20.27 24.24 -1.42
C ASP A 63 -20.00 23.71 0.01
N GLY A 64 -18.92 22.95 0.19
CA GLY A 64 -18.56 22.36 1.48
C GLY A 64 -19.05 20.93 1.70
N ASP A 65 -19.79 20.35 0.76
CA ASP A 65 -20.23 18.95 0.80
C ASP A 65 -19.08 17.98 0.52
N VAL A 66 -19.16 16.81 1.13
CA VAL A 66 -18.16 15.75 0.98
C VAL A 66 -18.64 14.69 -0.02
N PRO A 67 -17.73 13.92 -0.64
CA PRO A 67 -18.13 12.82 -1.52
C PRO A 67 -19.00 11.78 -0.82
N GLY A 68 -19.76 11.01 -1.61
CA GLY A 68 -20.60 9.94 -1.12
C GLY A 68 -19.80 8.76 -0.53
N SER A 69 -20.51 7.79 0.04
CA SER A 69 -19.93 6.63 0.73
C SER A 69 -18.88 5.86 -0.08
N ASP A 70 -19.06 5.81 -1.39
CA ASP A 70 -18.25 4.98 -2.28
C ASP A 70 -17.15 5.78 -2.97
N LEU A 71 -17.05 7.09 -2.67
CA LEU A 71 -16.11 8.04 -3.29
C LEU A 71 -16.18 8.09 -4.83
N ASN A 72 -17.26 7.61 -5.42
CA ASN A 72 -17.40 7.48 -6.87
C ASN A 72 -17.35 8.85 -7.55
N GLU A 73 -17.84 9.89 -6.88
CA GLU A 73 -17.82 11.29 -7.32
C GLU A 73 -16.40 11.81 -7.53
N LEU A 74 -15.38 11.21 -6.90
CA LEU A 74 -13.99 11.57 -7.13
C LEU A 74 -13.48 11.09 -8.50
N THR A 75 -14.10 10.07 -9.09
CA THR A 75 -13.63 9.42 -10.32
C THR A 75 -14.39 9.81 -11.58
N ILE A 76 -15.44 10.62 -11.44
CA ILE A 76 -16.28 11.11 -12.53
C ILE A 76 -16.30 12.63 -12.56
N ALA A 77 -16.79 13.21 -13.65
CA ALA A 77 -17.15 14.61 -13.66
C ALA A 77 -18.48 14.82 -12.94
N THR A 78 -18.62 15.90 -12.17
CA THR A 78 -19.83 16.24 -11.40
C THR A 78 -20.25 17.69 -11.58
N LYS A 79 -21.52 17.97 -11.25
CA LYS A 79 -22.05 19.34 -11.11
C LYS A 79 -21.81 19.81 -9.68
N ALA A 80 -22.13 21.07 -9.40
CA ALA A 80 -22.02 21.65 -8.07
C ALA A 80 -22.79 20.86 -6.97
N ASP A 81 -23.85 20.15 -7.33
CA ASP A 81 -24.67 19.33 -6.41
C ASP A 81 -24.13 17.89 -6.22
N GLY A 82 -22.99 17.56 -6.80
CA GLY A 82 -22.36 16.23 -6.70
C GLY A 82 -22.95 15.19 -7.66
N THR A 83 -24.00 15.53 -8.42
CA THR A 83 -24.57 14.61 -9.41
C THR A 83 -23.65 14.47 -10.62
N ALA A 84 -23.68 13.30 -11.26
CA ALA A 84 -22.84 12.99 -12.41
C ALA A 84 -23.01 13.96 -13.59
N GLY A 85 -21.90 14.16 -14.31
CA GLY A 85 -21.73 15.12 -15.41
C GLY A 85 -21.52 16.55 -14.89
N GLY A 86 -20.85 17.43 -15.66
CA GLY A 86 -20.60 18.81 -15.24
C GLY A 86 -19.14 19.22 -15.43
N PRO A 87 -18.77 20.45 -15.01
CA PRO A 87 -17.43 20.99 -15.23
C PRO A 87 -16.40 20.59 -14.17
N PHE A 88 -16.83 20.01 -13.05
CA PHE A 88 -15.94 19.70 -11.93
C PHE A 88 -15.46 18.25 -11.98
N GLY A 89 -14.21 18.00 -11.59
CA GLY A 89 -13.60 16.68 -11.67
C GLY A 89 -13.30 16.21 -13.10
N PRO A 90 -12.95 14.91 -13.29
CA PRO A 90 -12.67 13.94 -12.24
C PRO A 90 -11.41 14.33 -11.44
N TYR A 91 -11.43 14.05 -10.15
CA TYR A 91 -10.36 14.37 -9.21
C TYR A 91 -9.30 13.26 -9.15
N LEU A 92 -9.72 12.04 -9.43
CA LEU A 92 -8.90 10.83 -9.50
C LEU A 92 -9.24 10.05 -10.76
N SER A 93 -8.25 9.42 -11.38
CA SER A 93 -8.51 8.47 -12.48
C SER A 93 -9.07 7.13 -11.98
N LYS A 94 -8.72 6.75 -10.74
CA LYS A 94 -9.26 5.60 -10.01
C LYS A 94 -8.94 5.74 -8.53
N ILE A 95 -9.72 5.08 -7.67
CA ILE A 95 -9.37 4.95 -6.25
C ILE A 95 -8.09 4.11 -6.13
N PRO A 96 -7.03 4.60 -5.44
CA PRO A 96 -5.82 3.83 -5.22
C PRO A 96 -6.09 2.54 -4.43
N VAL A 97 -5.31 1.51 -4.75
CA VAL A 97 -5.34 0.24 -4.01
C VAL A 97 -4.50 0.40 -2.74
N ASN A 98 -5.02 -0.06 -1.62
CA ASN A 98 -4.26 -0.23 -0.40
C ASN A 98 -3.36 -1.47 -0.54
N ASN A 99 -2.04 -1.28 -0.49
CA ASN A 99 -1.05 -2.36 -0.66
C ASN A 99 -0.99 -3.36 0.50
N PHE A 100 -1.65 -3.10 1.63
CA PHE A 100 -1.77 -4.03 2.76
C PHE A 100 -2.95 -4.98 2.59
N THR A 101 -4.12 -4.48 2.17
CA THR A 101 -5.34 -5.29 1.97
C THR A 101 -5.54 -5.74 0.51
N ASN A 102 -4.75 -5.20 -0.43
CA ASN A 102 -4.89 -5.39 -1.87
C ASN A 102 -6.27 -4.99 -2.41
N SER A 103 -6.97 -4.09 -1.72
CA SER A 103 -8.29 -3.61 -2.09
C SER A 103 -8.33 -2.10 -2.27
N SER A 104 -9.23 -1.62 -3.14
CA SER A 104 -9.59 -0.20 -3.29
C SER A 104 -11.01 0.08 -2.80
N THR A 105 -11.70 -0.90 -2.20
CA THR A 105 -13.06 -0.72 -1.69
C THR A 105 -13.09 0.18 -0.46
N ILE A 106 -14.23 0.80 -0.24
CA ILE A 106 -14.44 1.76 0.85
C ILE A 106 -15.40 1.14 1.86
N LYS A 107 -15.00 1.12 3.13
CA LYS A 107 -15.90 0.81 4.24
C LYS A 107 -16.32 2.12 4.90
N VAL A 108 -17.62 2.33 5.02
CA VAL A 108 -18.17 3.51 5.66
C VAL A 108 -18.08 3.36 7.17
N VAL A 109 -17.58 4.41 7.83
CA VAL A 109 -17.59 4.58 9.28
C VAL A 109 -18.38 5.85 9.63
N THR A 110 -18.94 5.90 10.83
CA THR A 110 -19.77 7.05 11.29
C THR A 110 -19.09 7.87 12.38
N ALA A 111 -17.92 7.43 12.84
CA ALA A 111 -17.07 8.07 13.82
C ALA A 111 -15.61 7.73 13.49
N ASP A 112 -14.67 8.28 14.27
CA ASP A 112 -13.26 7.89 14.21
C ASP A 112 -13.14 6.36 14.36
N PRO A 113 -12.36 5.69 13.50
CA PRO A 113 -12.33 4.23 13.45
C PRO A 113 -11.77 3.64 14.74
N VAL A 114 -12.45 2.60 15.23
CA VAL A 114 -11.99 1.79 16.38
C VAL A 114 -11.43 0.44 15.88
N SER A 115 -10.76 -0.32 16.74
CA SER A 115 -10.18 -1.64 16.37
C SER A 115 -11.17 -2.59 15.67
N ALA A 116 -12.47 -2.52 16.00
CA ALA A 116 -13.50 -3.36 15.35
C ALA A 116 -13.85 -2.93 13.91
N ASP A 117 -13.48 -1.72 13.50
CA ASP A 117 -13.72 -1.22 12.14
C ASP A 117 -12.69 -1.74 11.14
N PHE A 118 -11.49 -2.09 11.60
CA PHE A 118 -10.44 -2.64 10.74
C PHE A 118 -10.76 -4.10 10.41
N ASN A 119 -11.00 -4.39 9.13
CA ASN A 119 -11.35 -5.73 8.67
C ASN A 119 -10.32 -6.35 7.72
N ASP A 120 -9.23 -5.62 7.45
CA ASP A 120 -8.13 -5.97 6.54
C ASP A 120 -8.58 -6.49 5.15
N THR A 121 -9.83 -6.22 4.78
CA THR A 121 -10.47 -6.69 3.54
C THR A 121 -10.75 -5.51 2.62
N ASP A 122 -11.28 -4.42 3.17
CA ASP A 122 -11.49 -3.18 2.43
C ASP A 122 -10.19 -2.39 2.25
N GLY A 123 -10.15 -1.47 1.29
CA GLY A 123 -8.99 -0.61 1.08
C GLY A 123 -8.90 0.50 2.11
N TRP A 124 -10.03 1.17 2.36
CA TRP A 124 -10.08 2.44 3.07
C TRP A 124 -11.29 2.50 4.00
N LEU A 125 -11.14 3.19 5.12
CA LEU A 125 -12.27 3.57 5.97
C LEU A 125 -12.62 5.03 5.68
N TYR A 126 -13.90 5.33 5.47
CA TYR A 126 -14.35 6.68 5.11
C TYR A 126 -15.56 7.11 5.91
N ASN A 127 -15.55 8.34 6.41
CA ASN A 127 -16.69 8.96 7.06
C ASN A 127 -17.40 9.91 6.08
N ALA A 128 -18.54 9.47 5.55
CA ALA A 128 -19.34 10.25 4.60
C ALA A 128 -20.03 11.48 5.22
N THR A 129 -19.93 11.68 6.53
CA THR A 129 -20.45 12.88 7.22
C THR A 129 -19.36 13.95 7.38
N THR A 130 -18.13 13.54 7.71
CA THR A 130 -17.01 14.48 7.95
C THR A 130 -16.08 14.64 6.75
N GLY A 131 -16.07 13.69 5.82
CA GLY A 131 -15.12 13.61 4.70
C GLY A 131 -13.76 13.05 5.11
N GLU A 132 -13.61 12.53 6.32
CA GLU A 132 -12.37 11.96 6.80
C GLU A 132 -12.16 10.54 6.27
N ILE A 133 -10.91 10.21 5.98
CA ILE A 133 -10.50 8.93 5.41
C ILE A 133 -9.27 8.40 6.13
N TRP A 134 -9.25 7.09 6.36
CA TRP A 134 -8.19 6.35 7.03
C TRP A 134 -7.79 5.10 6.24
N ILE A 135 -6.57 4.63 6.50
CA ILE A 135 -6.09 3.36 5.99
C ILE A 135 -6.83 2.24 6.72
N ASN A 136 -7.43 1.31 5.98
CA ASN A 136 -8.00 0.11 6.58
C ASN A 136 -6.90 -0.92 6.87
N TYR A 137 -6.12 -0.67 7.91
CA TYR A 137 -5.11 -1.58 8.44
C TYR A 137 -4.84 -1.19 9.89
N GLU A 138 -5.11 -2.07 10.86
CA GLU A 138 -5.19 -1.70 12.29
C GLU A 138 -3.91 -1.01 12.81
N ASP A 139 -2.74 -1.48 12.39
CA ASP A 139 -1.45 -0.93 12.82
C ASP A 139 -1.16 0.47 12.25
N LEU A 140 -1.82 0.86 11.16
CA LEU A 140 -1.64 2.17 10.49
C LEU A 140 -2.86 3.08 10.59
N GLY A 141 -4.01 2.56 11.01
CA GLY A 141 -5.27 3.29 11.02
C GLY A 141 -5.38 4.43 12.03
N LYS A 142 -4.37 4.55 12.92
CA LYS A 142 -4.30 5.58 13.98
C LYS A 142 -3.37 6.75 13.64
N GLU A 143 -2.71 6.72 12.48
CA GLU A 143 -1.87 7.82 11.94
C GLU A 143 -2.68 8.81 11.07
#